data_AF-Q6JTY0-F1
#
_entry.id   AF-Q6JTY0-F1
#
_cell.length_a   1.000
_cell.length_b   1.000
_cell.length_c   1.000
_cell.angle_alpha   90.00
_cell.angle_beta   90.00
_cell.angle_gamma   90.00
#
_symmetry.space_group_name_H-M   'P 1'
#
loop_
_entity.id
_entity.type
_entity.pdbx_description
1 polymer ?
#
loop_
_entity_poly.entity_id
_entity_poly.type
_entity_poly.pdbx_seq_one_letter_code
_entity_poly.pdbx_strand_id
1 'polypeptide(L)'
;GPYKWISPGDTKVVVEHGELVMGILCKKTLGASAGSLLHIIFLELGHDICGKFYGNIQTVINNWLLYEGHSIGIGDTIADPQTYSDIQATIKKAKEDVIEVITKAHNNELEPTPGNTLRQTFENQVNRILNDARDKTGGSAKNSLTEYNNLKAMVVSGSKGSNINISQVIACVGQQNVEGKRIPFGFRKRTLPHFIKDDYGPESRGFVENSYLAGLTPSEFYFHAMGGREGLIDTAVKTAETGYIQRRLIKAMEACMVAYDGTVRNSVGQLIQLRYGEDGLAGELVEFQSLPTIKLSNRAFESKYRFDGSNERAMRRIYTEDVIRDVLSNNELIGEIEKEWEALSKDREALRKVFPSGENKVVLPCNLQR
;
A
#
# COMPACT_ATOMS: atom_id res chain seq x y z
N GLY A 1 24.24 4.38 0.20
CA GLY A 1 24.98 4.83 -0.98
C GLY A 1 25.17 6.33 -0.95
N PRO A 2 26.06 6.89 -1.79
CA PRO A 2 26.38 8.33 -1.83
C PRO A 2 25.16 9.20 -2.15
N TYR A 3 24.20 8.68 -2.91
CA TYR A 3 22.96 9.38 -3.31
C TYR A 3 21.81 9.29 -2.30
N LYS A 4 22.08 9.11 -1.01
CA LYS A 4 21.04 9.00 0.03
C LYS A 4 20.35 10.34 0.31
N TRP A 5 21.11 11.43 0.24
CA TRP A 5 20.65 12.79 0.56
C TRP A 5 20.55 13.69 -0.68
N ILE A 6 21.10 13.25 -1.81
CA ILE A 6 20.95 13.89 -3.11
C ILE A 6 20.29 12.86 -4.01
N SER A 7 18.96 12.88 -4.08
CA SER A 7 18.21 11.88 -4.84
C SER A 7 18.22 12.21 -6.34
N PRO A 8 18.81 11.37 -7.21
CA PRO A 8 18.94 11.67 -8.64
C PRO A 8 17.60 11.70 -9.38
N GLY A 9 16.56 11.06 -8.84
CA GLY A 9 15.19 11.11 -9.38
C GLY A 9 14.24 11.98 -8.57
N ASP A 10 14.76 12.86 -7.71
CA ASP A 10 13.98 13.79 -6.88
C ASP A 10 12.83 13.12 -6.09
N THR A 11 13.08 11.92 -5.57
CA THR A 11 12.03 11.06 -4.97
C THR A 11 11.86 11.26 -3.47
N LYS A 12 12.85 11.83 -2.79
CA LYS A 12 12.83 11.99 -1.34
C LYS A 12 12.42 13.43 -1.01
N VAL A 13 11.20 13.57 -0.50
CA VAL A 13 10.69 14.87 -0.05
C VAL A 13 11.29 15.23 1.30
N VAL A 14 11.86 16.43 1.39
CA VAL A 14 12.37 17.04 2.63
C VAL A 14 11.83 18.47 2.71
N VAL A 15 11.09 18.74 3.78
CA VAL A 15 10.64 20.08 4.14
C VAL A 15 11.31 20.44 5.45
N GLU A 16 12.05 21.53 5.48
CA GLU A 16 12.81 21.99 6.64
C GLU A 16 12.50 23.46 6.87
N HIS A 17 12.19 23.84 8.12
CA HIS A 17 11.82 25.20 8.49
C HIS A 17 10.72 25.85 7.62
N GLY A 18 9.79 25.04 7.11
CA GLY A 18 8.70 25.51 6.25
C GLY A 18 9.08 25.71 4.77
N GLU A 19 10.27 25.30 4.36
CA GLU A 19 10.76 25.37 2.98
C GLU A 19 10.92 23.97 2.38
N LEU A 20 10.49 23.79 1.13
CA LEU A 20 10.70 22.55 0.39
C LEU A 20 12.12 22.52 -0.18
N VAL A 21 13.00 21.73 0.42
CA VAL A 21 14.42 21.65 0.05
C VAL A 21 14.63 20.74 -1.16
N MET A 22 13.94 19.59 -1.19
CA MET A 22 14.05 18.61 -2.27
C MET A 22 12.82 17.71 -2.33
N GLY A 23 12.58 17.11 -3.48
CA GLY A 23 11.59 16.07 -3.72
C GLY A 23 10.30 16.53 -4.39
N ILE A 24 9.74 15.66 -5.23
CA ILE A 24 8.47 15.88 -5.91
C ILE A 24 7.30 15.56 -4.98
N LEU A 25 6.38 16.51 -4.83
CA LEU A 25 5.15 16.34 -4.06
C LEU A 25 4.13 15.47 -4.83
N CYS A 26 3.65 14.40 -4.21
CA CYS A 26 2.62 13.52 -4.77
C CYS A 26 1.54 13.20 -3.73
N LYS A 27 0.57 12.34 -4.08
CA LYS A 27 -0.47 11.86 -3.15
C LYS A 27 0.06 11.31 -1.82
N LYS A 28 1.29 10.78 -1.76
CA LYS A 28 1.87 10.31 -0.49
C LYS A 28 2.25 11.45 0.46
N THR A 29 2.51 12.64 -0.07
CA THR A 29 2.93 13.81 0.71
C THR A 29 1.76 14.74 1.00
N LEU A 30 0.87 14.97 0.02
CA LEU A 30 -0.26 15.90 0.11
C LEU A 30 -1.63 15.20 0.23
N GLY A 31 -1.67 13.87 0.20
CA GLY A 31 -2.92 13.12 0.36
C GLY A 31 -3.25 12.81 1.82
N ALA A 32 -4.33 12.06 2.02
CA ALA A 32 -4.83 11.65 3.34
C ALA A 32 -4.02 10.51 4.01
N SER A 33 -2.74 10.36 3.70
CA SER A 33 -1.88 9.36 4.34
C SER A 33 -1.41 9.82 5.73
N ALA A 34 -1.22 8.86 6.64
CA ALA A 34 -0.59 9.13 7.93
C ALA A 34 0.85 9.64 7.73
N GLY A 35 1.23 10.69 8.47
CA GLY A 35 2.55 11.33 8.32
C GLY A 35 2.71 12.17 7.05
N SER A 36 1.60 12.47 6.36
CA SER A 36 1.58 13.46 5.26
C SER A 36 1.85 14.86 5.77
N LEU A 37 2.20 15.78 4.87
CA LEU A 37 2.47 17.18 5.21
C LEU A 37 1.26 17.84 5.89
N LEU A 38 0.05 17.53 5.42
CA LEU A 38 -1.19 18.08 5.97
C LEU A 38 -1.49 17.54 7.37
N HIS A 39 -1.18 16.26 7.62
CA HIS A 39 -1.28 15.68 8.96
C HIS A 39 -0.32 16.37 9.93
N ILE A 40 0.92 16.60 9.51
CA ILE A 40 1.95 17.28 10.30
C ILE A 40 1.53 18.70 10.65
N ILE A 41 1.07 19.49 9.67
CA ILE A 41 0.61 20.88 9.87
C ILE A 41 -0.58 20.92 10.81
N PHE A 42 -1.53 19.99 10.69
CA PHE A 42 -2.68 19.93 11.58
C PHE A 42 -2.27 19.72 13.04
N LEU A 43 -1.29 18.84 13.29
CA LEU A 43 -0.82 18.55 14.65
C LEU A 43 0.10 19.64 15.24
N GLU A 44 0.93 20.30 14.44
CA GLU A 44 1.86 21.34 14.93
C GLU A 44 1.24 22.73 15.00
N LEU A 45 0.49 23.12 13.96
CA LEU A 45 0.01 24.48 13.75
C LEU A 45 -1.51 24.61 13.96
N GLY A 46 -2.20 23.49 14.12
CA GLY A 46 -3.63 23.44 14.37
C GLY A 46 -4.50 23.58 13.10
N HIS A 47 -5.81 23.46 13.33
CA HIS A 47 -6.81 23.38 12.27
C HIS A 47 -6.95 24.64 11.40
N ASP A 48 -6.86 25.84 11.97
CA ASP A 48 -7.05 27.11 11.26
C ASP A 48 -5.96 27.35 10.22
N ILE A 49 -4.70 27.09 10.60
CA ILE A 49 -3.54 27.24 9.71
C ILE A 49 -3.58 26.15 8.64
N CYS A 50 -3.91 24.91 9.01
CA CYS A 50 -4.10 23.82 8.06
C CYS A 50 -5.20 24.15 7.03
N GLY A 51 -6.33 24.71 7.47
CA GLY A 51 -7.42 25.16 6.59
C GLY A 51 -6.98 26.25 5.62
N LYS A 52 -6.24 27.26 6.10
CA LYS A 52 -5.65 28.29 5.23
C LYS A 52 -4.65 27.71 4.23
N PHE A 53 -3.86 26.74 4.66
CA PHE A 53 -2.86 26.09 3.82
C PHE A 53 -3.49 25.36 2.62
N TYR A 54 -4.63 24.67 2.81
CA TYR A 54 -5.40 24.11 1.69
C TYR A 54 -5.80 25.18 0.68
N GLY A 55 -6.37 26.29 1.14
CA GLY A 55 -6.80 27.39 0.27
C GLY A 55 -5.63 28.03 -0.49
N ASN A 56 -4.49 28.22 0.18
CA ASN A 56 -3.30 28.80 -0.43
C ASN A 56 -2.74 27.89 -1.54
N ILE A 57 -2.59 26.59 -1.27
CA ILE A 57 -2.13 25.62 -2.28
C ILE A 57 -3.09 25.61 -3.47
N GLN A 58 -4.39 25.45 -3.21
CA GLN A 58 -5.39 25.36 -4.28
C GLN A 58 -5.39 26.63 -5.15
N THR A 59 -5.33 27.82 -4.53
CA THR A 59 -5.33 29.08 -5.27
C THR A 59 -4.10 29.20 -6.17
N VAL A 60 -2.90 28.95 -5.64
CA VAL A 60 -1.66 29.07 -6.40
C VAL A 60 -1.58 28.02 -7.51
N ILE A 61 -1.86 26.75 -7.19
CA ILE A 61 -1.74 25.65 -8.14
C ILE A 61 -2.82 25.71 -9.22
N ASN A 62 -4.07 26.06 -8.88
CA ASN A 62 -5.12 26.18 -9.89
C ASN A 62 -4.84 27.36 -10.84
N ASN A 63 -4.32 28.48 -10.34
CA ASN A 63 -3.91 29.59 -11.18
C ASN A 63 -2.73 29.22 -12.07
N TRP A 64 -1.73 28.51 -11.55
CA TRP A 64 -0.62 27.99 -12.36
C TRP A 64 -1.10 27.00 -13.43
N LEU A 65 -1.98 26.07 -13.06
CA LEU A 65 -2.55 25.08 -13.96
C LEU A 65 -3.38 25.71 -15.09
N LEU A 66 -3.97 26.89 -14.88
CA LEU A 66 -4.67 27.64 -15.92
C LEU A 66 -3.71 28.10 -17.04
N TYR A 67 -2.46 28.40 -16.70
CA TYR A 67 -1.43 28.79 -17.68
C TYR A 67 -0.71 27.60 -18.29
N GLU A 68 -0.34 26.61 -17.48
CA GLU A 68 0.35 25.40 -17.95
C GLU A 68 -0.57 24.54 -18.82
N GLY A 69 -1.82 24.37 -18.38
CA GLY A 69 -2.78 23.44 -18.95
C GLY A 69 -2.44 21.98 -18.68
N HIS A 70 -3.46 21.13 -18.55
CA HIS A 70 -3.27 19.69 -18.54
C HIS A 70 -4.43 19.05 -19.30
N SER A 71 -4.11 18.15 -20.24
CA SER A 71 -5.08 17.47 -21.08
C SER A 71 -4.66 16.02 -21.29
N ILE A 72 -5.59 15.16 -21.66
CA ILE A 72 -5.32 13.78 -22.07
C ILE A 72 -5.96 13.55 -23.43
N GLY A 73 -5.21 12.94 -24.33
CA GLY A 73 -5.70 12.56 -25.66
C GLY A 73 -5.49 11.07 -25.96
N ILE A 74 -5.98 10.64 -27.12
CA ILE A 74 -5.74 9.28 -27.60
C ILE A 74 -4.24 9.02 -27.80
N GLY A 75 -3.46 10.06 -28.13
CA GLY A 75 -2.00 9.98 -28.27
C GLY A 75 -1.28 9.51 -27.00
N ASP A 76 -1.84 9.80 -25.82
CA ASP A 76 -1.27 9.34 -24.55
C ASP A 76 -1.46 7.83 -24.31
N THR A 77 -2.28 7.17 -25.14
CA THR A 77 -2.60 5.74 -25.03
C THR A 77 -1.88 4.88 -26.06
N ILE A 78 -1.16 5.50 -27.00
CA ILE A 78 -0.47 4.79 -28.07
C ILE A 78 0.94 4.42 -27.59
N ALA A 79 1.24 3.12 -27.58
CA ALA A 79 2.61 2.64 -27.37
C ALA A 79 3.42 2.67 -28.67
N ASP A 80 4.74 2.69 -28.53
CA ASP A 80 5.66 2.55 -29.66
C ASP A 80 5.55 1.16 -30.32
N PRO A 81 5.84 1.05 -31.63
CA PRO A 81 5.70 -0.22 -32.37
C PRO A 81 6.56 -1.37 -31.81
N GLN A 82 7.71 -1.05 -31.21
CA GLN A 82 8.58 -2.05 -30.61
C GLN A 82 7.93 -2.65 -29.36
N THR A 83 7.46 -1.80 -28.44
CA THR A 83 6.71 -2.24 -27.25
C THR A 83 5.45 -3.01 -27.64
N TYR A 84 4.74 -2.60 -28.69
CA TYR A 84 3.57 -3.34 -29.17
C TYR A 84 3.93 -4.75 -29.65
N SER A 85 5.05 -4.89 -30.38
CA SER A 85 5.58 -6.19 -30.81
C SER A 85 5.98 -7.06 -29.61
N ASP A 86 6.60 -6.46 -28.59
CA ASP A 86 6.99 -7.15 -27.35
C ASP A 86 5.76 -7.61 -26.54
N ILE A 87 4.70 -6.80 -26.51
CA ILE A 87 3.41 -7.16 -25.88
C ILE A 87 2.80 -8.36 -26.60
N GLN A 88 2.70 -8.32 -27.93
CA GLN A 88 2.15 -9.43 -28.72
C GLN A 88 2.97 -10.72 -28.54
N ALA A 89 4.31 -10.62 -28.56
CA ALA A 89 5.19 -11.75 -28.33
C ALA A 89 4.98 -12.35 -26.92
N THR A 90 4.82 -11.51 -25.90
CA THR A 90 4.57 -11.94 -24.52
C THR A 90 3.23 -12.66 -24.39
N ILE A 91 2.16 -12.12 -25.00
CA ILE A 91 0.83 -12.73 -24.98
C ILE A 91 0.85 -14.07 -25.73
N LYS A 92 1.48 -14.11 -26.91
CA LYS A 92 1.60 -15.33 -27.71
C LYS A 92 2.33 -16.43 -26.93
N LYS A 93 3.45 -16.10 -26.29
CA LYS A 93 4.17 -17.03 -25.43
C LYS A 93 3.31 -17.54 -24.27
N ALA A 94 2.55 -16.66 -23.61
CA ALA A 94 1.65 -17.08 -22.54
C ALA A 94 0.52 -18.01 -23.04
N LYS A 95 -0.01 -17.79 -24.24
CA LYS A 95 -0.99 -18.69 -24.88
C LYS A 95 -0.36 -20.06 -25.17
N GLU A 96 0.87 -20.10 -25.68
CA GLU A 96 1.63 -21.34 -25.90
C GLU A 96 1.86 -22.09 -24.58
N ASP A 97 2.32 -21.41 -23.53
CA ASP A 97 2.51 -22.00 -22.20
C ASP A 97 1.20 -22.61 -21.64
N VAL A 98 0.05 -21.97 -21.87
CA VAL A 98 -1.26 -22.51 -21.47
C VAL A 98 -1.63 -23.76 -22.27
N ILE A 99 -1.35 -23.78 -23.57
CA ILE A 99 -1.58 -24.97 -24.43
C ILE A 99 -0.73 -26.14 -23.95
N GLU A 100 0.52 -25.91 -23.56
CA GLU A 100 1.37 -26.96 -22.99
C GLU A 100 0.78 -27.54 -21.69
N VAL A 101 0.26 -26.68 -20.80
CA VAL A 101 -0.41 -27.12 -19.57
C VAL A 101 -1.68 -27.93 -19.88
N ILE A 102 -2.45 -27.53 -20.91
CA ILE A 102 -3.62 -28.29 -21.38
C ILE A 102 -3.19 -29.67 -21.89
N THR A 103 -2.14 -29.76 -22.70
CA THR A 103 -1.62 -31.04 -23.20
C THR A 103 -1.14 -31.94 -22.07
N LYS A 104 -0.40 -31.41 -21.10
CA LYS A 104 0.02 -32.16 -19.91
C LYS A 104 -1.17 -32.69 -19.11
N ALA A 105 -2.22 -31.88 -18.97
CA ALA A 105 -3.45 -32.31 -18.30
C ALA A 105 -4.18 -33.42 -19.08
N HIS A 106 -4.22 -33.35 -20.42
CA HIS A 106 -4.81 -34.42 -21.25
C HIS A 106 -4.01 -35.73 -21.21
N ASN A 107 -2.68 -35.65 -21.10
CA ASN A 107 -1.81 -36.82 -20.97
C ASN A 107 -1.74 -37.40 -19.54
N ASN A 108 -2.48 -36.83 -18.58
CA ASN A 108 -2.39 -37.16 -17.15
C ASN A 108 -1.00 -36.98 -16.54
N GLU A 109 -0.19 -36.07 -17.09
CA GLU A 109 1.15 -35.72 -16.59
C GLU A 109 1.11 -34.61 -15.53
N LEU A 110 -0.07 -34.04 -15.27
CA LEU A 110 -0.26 -32.99 -14.28
C LEU A 110 -0.53 -33.61 -12.89
N GLU A 111 0.35 -33.35 -11.93
CA GLU A 111 0.13 -33.78 -10.54
C GLU A 111 -0.69 -32.75 -9.76
N PRO A 112 -1.68 -33.19 -8.94
CA PRO A 112 -2.46 -32.28 -8.12
C PRO A 112 -1.61 -31.70 -6.98
N THR A 113 -1.68 -30.39 -6.79
CA THR A 113 -1.05 -29.74 -5.64
C THR A 113 -1.73 -30.15 -4.32
N PRO A 114 -0.99 -30.25 -3.20
CA PRO A 114 -1.57 -30.69 -1.92
C PRO A 114 -2.79 -29.85 -1.50
N GLY A 115 -3.90 -30.52 -1.18
CA GLY A 115 -5.15 -29.87 -0.79
C GLY A 115 -6.02 -29.35 -1.95
N ASN A 116 -5.56 -29.49 -3.20
CA ASN A 116 -6.33 -29.11 -4.38
C ASN A 116 -6.72 -30.32 -5.23
N THR A 117 -7.87 -30.22 -5.88
CA THR A 117 -8.22 -31.16 -6.96
C THR A 117 -7.33 -30.94 -8.19
N LEU A 118 -7.25 -31.96 -9.05
CA LEU A 118 -6.50 -31.86 -10.32
C LEU A 118 -6.98 -30.66 -11.16
N ARG A 119 -8.32 -30.47 -11.25
CA ARG A 119 -8.92 -29.36 -11.98
C ARG A 119 -8.63 -27.99 -11.37
N GLN A 120 -8.63 -27.87 -10.03
CA GLN A 120 -8.24 -26.63 -9.37
C GLN A 120 -6.76 -26.33 -9.59
N THR A 121 -5.89 -27.35 -9.55
CA THR A 121 -4.45 -27.18 -9.84
C THR A 121 -4.25 -26.66 -11.25
N PHE A 122 -4.91 -27.26 -12.24
CA PHE A 122 -4.92 -26.79 -13.62
C PHE A 122 -5.39 -25.32 -13.74
N GLU A 123 -6.55 -24.98 -13.17
CA GLU A 123 -7.10 -23.62 -13.24
C GLU A 123 -6.19 -22.59 -12.54
N ASN A 124 -5.59 -22.95 -11.40
CA ASN A 124 -4.66 -22.09 -10.68
C ASN A 124 -3.39 -21.82 -11.50
N GLN A 125 -2.84 -22.85 -12.16
CA GLN A 125 -1.65 -22.70 -13.00
C GLN A 125 -1.94 -21.84 -14.23
N VAL A 126 -3.07 -22.05 -14.89
CA VAL A 126 -3.48 -21.23 -16.05
C VAL A 126 -3.73 -19.78 -15.64
N ASN A 127 -4.46 -19.53 -14.55
CA ASN A 127 -4.69 -18.17 -14.06
C ASN A 127 -3.39 -17.46 -13.70
N ARG A 128 -2.41 -18.17 -13.11
CA ARG A 128 -1.10 -17.60 -12.81
C ARG A 128 -0.37 -17.16 -14.08
N ILE A 129 -0.31 -18.03 -15.10
CA ILE A 129 0.36 -17.70 -16.38
C ILE A 129 -0.28 -16.48 -17.03
N LEU A 130 -1.61 -16.41 -17.07
CA LEU A 130 -2.33 -15.31 -17.70
C LEU A 130 -2.22 -13.99 -16.92
N ASN A 131 -2.21 -14.04 -15.58
CA ASN A 131 -1.98 -12.87 -14.74
C ASN A 131 -0.53 -12.37 -14.84
N ASP A 132 0.44 -13.28 -14.83
CA ASP A 132 1.86 -12.95 -15.01
C ASP A 132 2.09 -12.30 -16.39
N ALA A 133 1.40 -12.78 -17.43
CA ALA A 133 1.44 -12.18 -18.76
C ALA A 133 0.90 -10.74 -18.76
N ARG A 134 -0.28 -10.51 -18.16
CA ARG A 134 -0.88 -9.17 -18.02
C ARG A 134 0.03 -8.19 -17.27
N ASP A 135 0.68 -8.65 -16.21
CA ASP A 135 1.54 -7.80 -15.39
C ASP A 135 2.85 -7.47 -16.11
N LYS A 136 3.41 -8.41 -16.87
CA LYS A 136 4.58 -8.17 -17.74
C LYS A 136 4.28 -7.19 -18.87
N THR A 137 3.18 -7.39 -19.59
CA THR A 137 2.78 -6.49 -20.68
C THR A 137 2.46 -5.08 -20.15
N GLY A 138 1.80 -4.99 -19.00
CA GLY A 138 1.56 -3.72 -18.32
C GLY A 138 2.83 -3.01 -17.85
N GLY A 139 3.81 -3.76 -17.34
CA GLY A 139 5.12 -3.22 -17.00
C GLY A 139 5.88 -2.68 -18.21
N SER A 140 5.86 -3.41 -19.32
CA SER A 140 6.47 -2.98 -20.59
C SER A 140 5.82 -1.68 -21.10
N ALA A 141 4.49 -1.66 -21.19
CA ALA A 141 3.73 -0.48 -21.61
C ALA A 141 4.02 0.74 -20.74
N LYS A 142 4.08 0.59 -19.41
CA LYS A 142 4.39 1.70 -18.51
C LYS A 142 5.81 2.26 -18.73
N ASN A 143 6.79 1.38 -18.92
CA ASN A 143 8.18 1.78 -19.08
C ASN A 143 8.44 2.45 -20.42
N SER A 144 7.66 2.13 -21.44
CA SER A 144 7.79 2.76 -22.76
C SER A 144 7.17 4.15 -22.83
N LEU A 145 6.21 4.48 -21.96
CA LEU A 145 5.63 5.82 -21.90
C LEU A 145 6.68 6.87 -21.52
N THR A 146 6.73 7.93 -22.32
CA THR A 146 7.58 9.10 -22.08
C THR A 146 7.19 9.85 -20.81
N GLU A 147 8.07 10.72 -20.32
CA GLU A 147 7.79 11.57 -19.15
C GLU A 147 6.70 12.62 -19.43
N TYR A 148 6.56 13.03 -20.68
CA TYR A 148 5.53 13.99 -21.15
C TYR A 148 4.14 13.37 -21.31
N ASN A 149 3.99 12.06 -21.10
CA ASN A 149 2.71 11.39 -21.24
C ASN A 149 1.74 11.81 -20.11
N ASN A 150 0.58 12.32 -20.48
CA ASN A 150 -0.36 12.89 -19.51
C ASN A 150 -1.04 11.82 -18.65
N LEU A 151 -1.29 10.63 -19.22
CA LEU A 151 -1.81 9.49 -18.46
C LEU A 151 -0.81 9.03 -17.39
N LYS A 152 0.48 8.98 -17.74
CA LYS A 152 1.57 8.67 -16.79
C LYS A 152 1.65 9.72 -15.69
N ALA A 153 1.57 11.01 -16.02
CA ALA A 153 1.61 12.11 -15.05
C ALA A 153 0.48 12.01 -14.00
N MET A 154 -0.75 11.68 -14.41
CA MET A 154 -1.88 11.46 -13.48
C MET A 154 -1.65 10.27 -12.54
N VAL A 155 -1.12 9.17 -13.07
CA VAL A 155 -0.85 7.96 -12.27
C VAL A 155 0.32 8.17 -11.30
N VAL A 156 1.38 8.86 -11.73
CA VAL A 156 2.56 9.15 -10.89
C VAL A 156 2.23 10.15 -9.78
N SER A 157 1.47 11.20 -10.08
CA SER A 157 0.97 12.14 -9.06
C SER A 157 -0.01 11.46 -8.10
N GLY A 158 -0.71 10.43 -8.56
CA GLY A 158 -1.72 9.69 -7.81
C GLY A 158 -3.09 10.38 -7.78
N SER A 159 -3.32 11.33 -8.70
CA SER A 159 -4.58 12.08 -8.79
C SER A 159 -5.73 11.18 -9.28
N LYS A 160 -5.50 10.44 -10.37
CA LYS A 160 -6.48 9.49 -10.92
C LYS A 160 -5.79 8.39 -11.73
N GLY A 161 -6.39 7.20 -11.67
CA GLY A 161 -5.88 6.02 -12.36
C GLY A 161 -4.79 5.28 -11.58
N SER A 162 -4.37 4.16 -12.14
CA SER A 162 -3.38 3.24 -11.57
C SER A 162 -2.57 2.59 -12.70
N ASN A 163 -1.49 1.89 -12.36
CA ASN A 163 -0.71 1.12 -13.34
C ASN A 163 -1.58 0.09 -14.10
N ILE A 164 -2.63 -0.44 -13.46
CA ILE A 164 -3.57 -1.37 -14.11
C ILE A 164 -4.34 -0.68 -15.22
N ASN A 165 -4.76 0.58 -15.02
CA ASN A 165 -5.48 1.33 -16.05
C ASN A 165 -4.61 1.58 -17.29
N ILE A 166 -3.33 1.91 -17.09
CA ILE A 166 -2.36 2.03 -18.19
C ILE A 166 -2.25 0.69 -18.94
N SER A 167 -2.08 -0.41 -18.21
CA SER A 167 -1.97 -1.75 -18.80
C SER A 167 -3.20 -2.12 -19.64
N GLN A 168 -4.41 -1.88 -19.12
CA GLN A 168 -5.65 -2.26 -19.82
C GLN A 168 -5.96 -1.39 -21.03
N VAL A 169 -5.62 -0.10 -20.98
CA VAL A 169 -5.85 0.83 -22.09
C VAL A 169 -4.85 0.60 -23.22
N ILE A 170 -3.59 0.32 -22.89
CA ILE A 170 -2.49 0.26 -23.87
C ILE A 170 -2.17 -1.18 -24.29
N ALA A 171 -2.03 -2.11 -23.34
CA ALA A 171 -1.49 -3.44 -23.58
C ALA A 171 -2.57 -4.53 -23.73
N CYS A 172 -3.22 -4.94 -22.64
CA CYS A 172 -4.27 -5.96 -22.67
C CYS A 172 -5.20 -5.83 -21.46
N VAL A 173 -6.50 -6.08 -21.65
CA VAL A 173 -7.48 -6.02 -20.54
C VAL A 173 -7.27 -7.16 -19.54
N GLY A 174 -6.93 -8.36 -20.03
CA GLY A 174 -6.61 -9.54 -19.23
C GLY A 174 -7.81 -10.46 -18.93
N GLN A 175 -7.60 -11.41 -18.02
CA GLN A 175 -8.57 -12.46 -17.68
C GLN A 175 -9.83 -11.90 -17.01
N GLN A 176 -11.00 -12.24 -17.55
CA GLN A 176 -12.30 -11.96 -16.93
C GLN A 176 -12.72 -13.11 -16.04
N ASN A 177 -13.11 -12.79 -14.81
CA ASN A 177 -13.54 -13.76 -13.82
C ASN A 177 -15.01 -13.51 -13.45
N VAL A 178 -15.69 -14.60 -13.09
CA VAL A 178 -17.03 -14.62 -12.50
C VAL A 178 -16.96 -15.55 -11.28
N GLU A 179 -17.36 -15.05 -10.11
CA GLU A 179 -17.31 -15.79 -8.83
C GLU A 179 -15.90 -16.33 -8.50
N GLY A 180 -14.87 -15.55 -8.82
CA GLY A 180 -13.47 -15.91 -8.59
C GLY A 180 -12.93 -17.02 -9.50
N LYS A 181 -13.68 -17.45 -10.51
CA LYS A 181 -13.28 -18.45 -11.51
C LYS A 181 -13.27 -17.84 -12.90
N ARG A 182 -12.53 -18.45 -13.84
CA ARG A 182 -12.67 -18.14 -15.27
C ARG A 182 -14.09 -18.43 -15.75
N ILE A 183 -14.53 -17.74 -16.80
CA ILE A 183 -15.91 -17.78 -17.31
C ILE A 183 -16.45 -19.22 -17.36
N PRO A 184 -17.53 -19.55 -16.62
CA PRO A 184 -18.04 -20.93 -16.54
C PRO A 184 -18.66 -21.39 -17.87
N PHE A 185 -18.77 -22.72 -18.04
CA PHE A 185 -19.49 -23.27 -19.19
C PHE A 185 -21.00 -23.12 -19.00
N GLY A 186 -21.58 -22.05 -19.54
CA GLY A 186 -23.03 -21.81 -19.52
C GLY A 186 -23.80 -22.70 -20.50
N PHE A 187 -23.17 -23.12 -21.60
CA PHE A 187 -23.72 -24.12 -22.51
C PHE A 187 -23.13 -25.51 -22.22
N ARG A 188 -23.67 -26.55 -22.87
CA ARG A 188 -23.19 -27.93 -22.74
C ARG A 188 -21.69 -28.05 -23.09
N LYS A 189 -20.84 -28.02 -22.05
CA LYS A 189 -19.38 -28.11 -22.11
C LYS A 189 -18.69 -27.02 -22.94
N ARG A 190 -19.26 -25.81 -23.01
CA ARG A 190 -18.65 -24.66 -23.70
C ARG A 190 -19.18 -23.34 -23.14
N THR A 191 -18.44 -22.25 -23.34
CA THR A 191 -18.80 -20.90 -22.87
C THR A 191 -19.76 -20.19 -23.83
N LEU A 192 -19.49 -20.22 -25.13
CA LEU A 192 -20.33 -19.67 -26.20
C LEU A 192 -20.57 -20.72 -27.30
N PRO A 193 -21.64 -20.60 -28.11
CA PRO A 193 -21.91 -21.52 -29.21
C PRO A 193 -20.84 -21.51 -30.31
N HIS A 194 -20.01 -20.45 -30.35
CA HIS A 194 -18.91 -20.28 -31.29
C HIS A 194 -17.66 -21.13 -30.95
N PHE A 195 -17.53 -21.59 -29.70
CA PHE A 195 -16.41 -22.41 -29.28
C PHE A 195 -16.71 -23.91 -29.37
N ILE A 196 -15.65 -24.70 -29.55
CA ILE A 196 -15.71 -26.16 -29.52
C ILE A 196 -16.03 -26.65 -28.10
N LYS A 197 -16.50 -27.89 -27.98
CA LYS A 197 -16.78 -28.49 -26.67
C LYS A 197 -15.48 -28.85 -25.96
N ASP A 198 -15.51 -28.72 -24.63
CA ASP A 198 -14.39 -29.00 -23.72
C ASP A 198 -13.14 -28.13 -24.03
N ASP A 199 -13.34 -26.91 -24.53
CA ASP A 199 -12.27 -25.94 -24.78
C ASP A 199 -11.90 -25.17 -23.50
N TYR A 200 -10.70 -25.46 -22.98
CA TYR A 200 -10.11 -24.81 -21.80
C TYR A 200 -9.10 -23.71 -22.14
N GLY A 201 -8.97 -23.36 -23.42
CA GLY A 201 -8.08 -22.31 -23.90
C GLY A 201 -8.39 -20.94 -23.31
N PRO A 202 -7.43 -20.00 -23.38
CA PRO A 202 -7.58 -18.67 -22.80
C PRO A 202 -8.75 -17.89 -23.43
N GLU A 203 -8.89 -17.93 -24.75
CA GLU A 203 -9.95 -17.22 -25.50
C GLU A 203 -11.35 -17.74 -25.16
N SER A 204 -11.53 -19.07 -25.13
CA SER A 204 -12.81 -19.70 -24.77
C SER A 204 -13.23 -19.37 -23.35
N ARG A 205 -12.27 -19.20 -22.43
CA ARG A 205 -12.51 -19.03 -20.99
C ARG A 205 -12.38 -17.57 -20.51
N GLY A 206 -12.45 -16.60 -21.42
CA GLY A 206 -12.59 -15.18 -21.07
C GLY A 206 -11.29 -14.40 -20.85
N PHE A 207 -10.16 -14.87 -21.38
CA PHE A 207 -8.98 -14.03 -21.49
C PHE A 207 -9.16 -13.01 -22.62
N VAL A 208 -9.03 -11.74 -22.28
CA VAL A 208 -9.09 -10.64 -23.24
C VAL A 208 -7.67 -10.21 -23.58
N GLU A 209 -7.23 -10.53 -24.79
CA GLU A 209 -5.88 -10.20 -25.24
C GLU A 209 -5.77 -8.77 -25.74
N ASN A 210 -6.87 -8.23 -26.29
CA ASN A 210 -6.89 -6.87 -26.82
C ASN A 210 -6.91 -5.82 -25.71
N SER A 211 -6.42 -4.63 -26.04
CA SER A 211 -6.52 -3.43 -25.21
C SER A 211 -7.77 -2.63 -25.55
N TYR A 212 -8.14 -1.67 -24.69
CA TYR A 212 -9.26 -0.77 -25.01
C TYR A 212 -8.98 0.11 -26.24
N LEU A 213 -7.71 0.42 -26.53
CA LEU A 213 -7.33 1.13 -27.75
C LEU A 213 -7.54 0.28 -29.01
N ALA A 214 -7.16 -1.00 -28.97
CA ALA A 214 -7.32 -1.91 -30.11
C ALA A 214 -8.80 -2.30 -30.35
N GLY A 215 -9.60 -2.29 -29.29
CA GLY A 215 -10.99 -2.72 -29.33
C GLY A 215 -11.16 -4.21 -29.06
N LEU A 216 -12.33 -4.57 -28.53
CA LEU A 216 -12.65 -5.93 -28.10
C LEU A 216 -13.32 -6.71 -29.23
N THR A 217 -12.97 -7.99 -29.39
CA THR A 217 -13.76 -8.89 -30.23
C THR A 217 -15.14 -9.14 -29.61
N PRO A 218 -16.16 -9.58 -30.37
CA PRO A 218 -17.50 -9.82 -29.82
C PRO A 218 -17.53 -10.82 -28.65
N SER A 219 -16.71 -11.87 -28.70
CA SER A 219 -16.58 -12.85 -27.61
C SER A 219 -15.95 -12.21 -26.36
N GLU A 220 -14.85 -11.47 -26.52
CA GLU A 220 -14.20 -10.74 -25.43
C GLU A 220 -15.12 -9.69 -24.81
N PHE A 221 -15.85 -8.94 -25.63
CA PHE A 221 -16.82 -7.95 -25.17
C PHE A 221 -17.90 -8.60 -24.31
N TYR A 222 -18.43 -9.74 -24.73
CA TYR A 222 -19.46 -10.46 -23.96
C TYR A 222 -18.91 -11.00 -22.64
N PHE A 223 -17.70 -11.57 -22.63
CA PHE A 223 -17.05 -12.02 -21.40
C PHE A 223 -16.69 -10.86 -20.46
N HIS A 224 -16.27 -9.72 -21.01
CA HIS A 224 -16.01 -8.51 -20.24
C HIS A 224 -17.30 -7.95 -19.63
N ALA A 225 -18.40 -7.97 -20.37
CA ALA A 225 -19.72 -7.58 -19.86
C ALA A 225 -20.22 -8.52 -18.73
N MET A 226 -19.94 -9.82 -18.83
CA MET A 226 -20.24 -10.78 -17.76
C MET A 226 -19.49 -10.44 -16.46
N GLY A 227 -18.17 -10.22 -16.54
CA GLY A 227 -17.37 -9.82 -15.37
C GLY A 227 -17.78 -8.45 -14.82
N GLY A 228 -18.05 -7.48 -15.71
CA GLY A 228 -18.55 -6.15 -15.31
C GLY A 228 -19.90 -6.21 -14.61
N ARG A 229 -20.80 -7.11 -15.03
CA ARG A 229 -22.11 -7.30 -14.41
C ARG A 229 -22.00 -7.82 -12.97
N GLU A 230 -21.07 -8.73 -12.68
CA GLU A 230 -20.80 -9.19 -11.32
C GLU A 230 -20.43 -7.99 -10.42
N GLY A 231 -19.52 -7.12 -10.86
CA GLY A 231 -19.14 -5.94 -10.10
C GLY A 231 -20.29 -4.96 -9.83
N LEU A 232 -21.20 -4.77 -10.80
CA LEU A 232 -22.40 -3.94 -10.62
C LEU A 232 -23.37 -4.55 -9.61
N ILE A 233 -23.57 -5.87 -9.66
CA ILE A 233 -24.43 -6.58 -8.70
C ILE A 233 -23.82 -6.52 -7.29
N ASP A 234 -22.53 -6.82 -7.18
CA ASP A 234 -21.80 -6.77 -5.90
C ASP A 234 -21.85 -5.38 -5.27
N THR A 235 -21.72 -4.31 -6.06
CA THR A 235 -21.88 -2.94 -5.57
C THR A 235 -23.27 -2.69 -4.99
N ALA A 236 -24.32 -3.16 -5.67
CA ALA A 236 -25.70 -3.00 -5.19
C ALA A 236 -25.95 -3.78 -3.89
N VAL A 237 -25.47 -5.04 -3.80
CA VAL A 237 -25.62 -5.88 -2.62
C VAL A 237 -24.81 -5.32 -1.44
N LYS A 238 -23.53 -5.00 -1.65
CA LYS A 238 -22.66 -4.43 -0.60
C LYS A 238 -23.21 -3.12 -0.06
N THR A 239 -23.82 -2.27 -0.89
CA THR A 239 -24.42 -1.01 -0.42
C THR A 239 -25.53 -1.26 0.60
N ALA A 240 -26.42 -2.24 0.33
CA ALA A 240 -27.50 -2.58 1.26
C ALA A 240 -26.97 -3.22 2.56
N GLU A 241 -26.03 -4.16 2.46
CA GLU A 241 -25.47 -4.87 3.61
C GLU A 241 -24.61 -3.97 4.50
N THR A 242 -23.70 -3.19 3.91
CA THR A 242 -22.80 -2.30 4.67
C THR A 242 -23.59 -1.23 5.44
N GLY A 243 -24.62 -0.64 4.83
CA GLY A 243 -25.49 0.33 5.52
C GLY A 243 -26.28 -0.30 6.67
N TYR A 244 -26.76 -1.54 6.50
CA TYR A 244 -27.43 -2.26 7.57
C TYR A 244 -26.49 -2.63 8.72
N ILE A 245 -25.28 -3.12 8.41
CA ILE A 245 -24.23 -3.42 9.41
C ILE A 245 -23.88 -2.14 10.17
N GLN A 246 -23.65 -1.03 9.47
CA GLN A 246 -23.36 0.27 10.08
C GLN A 246 -24.46 0.69 11.05
N ARG A 247 -25.74 0.61 10.64
CA ARG A 247 -26.87 0.96 11.52
C ARG A 247 -26.93 0.07 12.75
N ARG A 248 -26.68 -1.24 12.61
CA ARG A 248 -26.65 -2.18 13.74
C ARG A 248 -25.54 -1.85 14.73
N LEU A 249 -24.35 -1.53 14.23
CA LEU A 249 -23.22 -1.12 15.07
C LEU A 249 -23.50 0.19 15.81
N ILE A 250 -24.04 1.19 15.13
CA ILE A 250 -24.46 2.45 15.76
C ILE A 250 -25.49 2.18 16.85
N LYS A 251 -26.56 1.43 16.56
CA LYS A 251 -27.62 1.16 17.53
C LYS A 251 -27.15 0.34 18.74
N ALA A 252 -26.14 -0.50 18.57
CA ALA A 252 -25.55 -1.26 19.67
C ALA A 252 -24.67 -0.39 20.57
N MET A 253 -24.04 0.66 20.04
CA MET A 253 -22.99 1.44 20.74
C MET A 253 -23.34 2.92 20.96
N GLU A 254 -24.51 3.40 20.52
CA GLU A 254 -24.88 4.83 20.61
C GLU A 254 -24.97 5.38 22.03
N ALA A 255 -25.18 4.49 23.01
CA ALA A 255 -25.26 4.84 24.43
C ALA A 255 -23.90 4.85 25.14
N CYS A 256 -22.81 4.42 24.48
CA CYS A 256 -21.48 4.34 25.07
C CYS A 256 -20.81 5.70 25.04
N MET A 257 -20.38 6.20 26.21
CA MET A 257 -19.66 7.48 26.33
C MET A 257 -18.55 7.41 27.37
N VAL A 258 -17.57 8.30 27.25
CA VAL A 258 -16.54 8.51 28.27
C VAL A 258 -17.13 9.40 29.37
N ALA A 259 -17.18 8.90 30.60
CA ALA A 259 -17.60 9.67 31.76
C ALA A 259 -16.46 10.56 32.30
N TYR A 260 -16.77 11.52 33.16
CA TYR A 260 -15.79 12.46 33.73
C TYR A 260 -14.67 11.80 34.56
N ASP A 261 -14.86 10.56 35.00
CA ASP A 261 -13.82 9.76 35.66
C ASP A 261 -12.84 9.10 34.66
N GLY A 262 -13.10 9.25 33.35
CA GLY A 262 -12.35 8.66 32.25
C GLY A 262 -12.68 7.19 31.98
N THR A 263 -13.72 6.65 32.61
CA THR A 263 -14.26 5.32 32.30
C THR A 263 -15.23 5.37 31.13
N VAL A 264 -15.36 4.28 30.38
CA VAL A 264 -16.36 4.15 29.31
C VAL A 264 -17.56 3.41 29.87
N ARG A 265 -18.75 4.02 29.81
CA ARG A 265 -20.00 3.46 30.34
C ARG A 265 -21.12 3.53 29.32
N ASN A 266 -22.09 2.63 29.45
CA ASN A 266 -23.35 2.71 28.71
C ASN A 266 -24.40 3.58 29.44
N SER A 267 -25.60 3.70 28.85
CA SER A 267 -26.71 4.48 29.41
C SER A 267 -27.23 3.99 30.76
N VAL A 268 -27.01 2.72 31.11
CA VAL A 268 -27.42 2.11 32.40
C VAL A 268 -26.31 2.30 33.46
N GLY A 269 -25.17 2.89 33.08
CA GLY A 269 -24.02 3.08 33.97
C GLY A 269 -23.15 1.84 34.14
N GLN A 270 -23.34 0.80 33.32
CA GLN A 270 -22.46 -0.37 33.30
C GLN A 270 -21.11 0.01 32.71
N LEU A 271 -20.04 -0.41 33.40
CA LEU A 271 -18.66 -0.19 32.99
C LEU A 271 -18.29 -1.10 31.81
N ILE A 272 -17.79 -0.52 30.72
CA ILE A 272 -17.29 -1.23 29.54
C ILE A 272 -15.76 -1.27 29.54
N GLN A 273 -15.11 -0.12 29.72
CA GLN A 273 -13.66 0.00 29.83
C GLN A 273 -13.29 0.90 31.01
N LEU A 274 -12.20 0.55 31.71
CA LEU A 274 -11.66 1.37 32.81
C LEU A 274 -11.03 2.67 32.29
N ARG A 275 -10.42 2.62 31.11
CA ARG A 275 -9.90 3.76 30.36
C ARG A 275 -10.27 3.57 28.89
N TYR A 276 -10.67 4.66 28.24
CA TYR A 276 -10.96 4.65 26.80
C TYR A 276 -9.74 4.14 26.02
N GLY A 277 -9.91 3.13 25.18
CA GLY A 277 -8.79 2.59 24.38
C GLY A 277 -7.68 1.91 25.20
N GLU A 278 -7.93 1.61 26.48
CA GLU A 278 -6.94 1.07 27.43
C GLU A 278 -5.75 2.00 27.75
N ASP A 279 -5.66 3.17 27.13
CA ASP A 279 -4.62 4.19 27.33
C ASP A 279 -5.18 5.57 27.76
N GLY A 280 -6.48 5.81 27.55
CA GLY A 280 -7.15 7.06 27.84
C GLY A 280 -6.93 8.15 26.78
N LEU A 281 -6.42 7.81 25.60
CA LEU A 281 -6.04 8.75 24.55
C LEU A 281 -7.10 8.85 23.46
N ALA A 282 -7.25 10.04 22.88
CA ALA A 282 -8.13 10.25 21.74
C ALA A 282 -7.48 9.77 20.44
N GLY A 283 -8.25 9.07 19.60
CA GLY A 283 -7.73 8.42 18.39
C GLY A 283 -7.27 9.39 17.29
N GLU A 284 -7.67 10.65 17.35
CA GLU A 284 -7.28 11.69 16.40
C GLU A 284 -5.91 12.34 16.68
N LEU A 285 -5.31 12.12 17.85
CA LEU A 285 -4.03 12.73 18.27
C LEU A 285 -2.85 11.74 18.31
N VAL A 286 -3.05 10.51 17.81
CA VAL A 286 -2.03 9.46 17.82
C VAL A 286 -1.39 9.26 16.45
N GLU A 287 -0.09 8.96 16.44
CA GLU A 287 0.69 8.77 15.21
C GLU A 287 1.41 7.43 15.20
N PHE A 288 1.76 6.96 13.99
CA PHE A 288 2.63 5.79 13.86
C PHE A 288 4.07 6.15 14.22
N GLN A 289 4.59 5.50 15.24
CA GLN A 289 5.96 5.65 15.72
C GLN A 289 6.70 4.30 15.67
N SER A 290 8.02 4.35 15.66
CA SER A 290 8.86 3.15 15.68
C SER A 290 9.58 3.01 17.01
N LEU A 291 9.37 1.90 17.71
CA LEU A 291 10.13 1.55 18.91
C LEU A 291 11.49 0.95 18.53
N PRO A 292 12.61 1.68 18.72
CA PRO A 292 13.89 1.26 18.18
C PRO A 292 14.54 0.10 18.96
N THR A 293 14.10 -0.18 20.19
CA THR A 293 14.72 -1.16 21.11
C THR A 293 14.37 -2.62 20.80
N ILE A 294 13.18 -2.88 20.21
CA ILE A 294 12.62 -4.23 20.02
C ILE A 294 13.45 -5.07 19.03
N LYS A 295 13.73 -4.51 17.84
CA LYS A 295 14.34 -5.23 16.70
C LYS A 295 15.85 -5.42 16.81
N LEU A 296 16.54 -4.64 17.64
CA LEU A 296 18.00 -4.70 17.72
C LEU A 296 18.48 -6.04 18.27
N SER A 297 19.64 -6.51 17.79
CA SER A 297 20.36 -7.62 18.43
C SER A 297 20.88 -7.18 19.81
N ASN A 298 21.17 -8.13 20.71
CA ASN A 298 21.66 -7.79 22.06
C ASN A 298 22.94 -6.95 22.00
N ARG A 299 23.86 -7.31 21.10
CA ARG A 299 25.10 -6.54 20.88
C ARG A 299 24.84 -5.15 20.28
N ALA A 300 23.92 -5.02 19.34
CA ALA A 300 23.60 -3.72 18.74
C ALA A 300 22.84 -2.80 19.71
N PHE A 301 22.03 -3.38 20.60
CA PHE A 301 21.36 -2.68 21.68
C PHE A 301 22.36 -2.14 22.70
N GLU A 302 23.27 -2.99 23.18
CA GLU A 302 24.34 -2.58 24.10
C GLU A 302 25.22 -1.50 23.49
N SER A 303 25.70 -1.69 22.26
CA SER A 303 26.54 -0.69 21.59
C SER A 303 25.86 0.66 21.36
N LYS A 304 24.51 0.73 21.35
CA LYS A 304 23.77 1.96 21.04
C LYS A 304 23.26 2.68 22.28
N TYR A 305 22.87 1.94 23.32
CA TYR A 305 22.22 2.50 24.51
C TYR A 305 23.05 2.37 25.78
N ARG A 306 24.09 1.51 25.83
CA ARG A 306 24.97 1.44 26.99
C ARG A 306 25.99 2.58 26.90
N PHE A 307 25.93 3.48 27.88
CA PHE A 307 26.91 4.55 28.00
C PHE A 307 28.09 4.08 28.86
N ASP A 308 29.27 3.94 28.24
CA ASP A 308 30.48 3.54 28.94
C ASP A 308 31.30 4.77 29.36
N GLY A 309 31.11 5.19 30.62
CA GLY A 309 31.84 6.31 31.23
C GLY A 309 33.34 6.04 31.44
N SER A 310 33.84 4.81 31.23
CA SER A 310 35.27 4.50 31.37
C SER A 310 36.08 4.81 30.10
N ASN A 311 35.41 4.96 28.95
CA ASN A 311 36.08 5.16 27.67
C ASN A 311 36.28 6.66 27.37
N GLU A 312 37.35 7.21 27.93
CA GLU A 312 37.69 8.63 27.81
C GLU A 312 37.83 9.10 26.34
N ARG A 313 38.29 8.23 25.44
CA ARG A 313 38.45 8.55 24.01
C ARG A 313 37.12 8.73 23.29
N ALA A 314 36.09 7.98 23.68
CA ALA A 314 34.75 8.13 23.14
C ALA A 314 34.07 9.40 23.71
N MET A 315 34.23 9.67 25.00
CA MET A 315 33.65 10.85 25.65
C MET A 315 34.23 12.17 25.14
N ARG A 316 35.56 12.25 24.92
CA ARG A 316 36.23 13.43 24.34
C ARG A 316 35.76 13.81 22.94
N ARG A 317 35.06 12.91 22.22
CA ARG A 317 34.48 13.21 20.89
C ARG A 317 33.11 13.86 20.97
N ILE A 318 32.42 13.72 22.09
CA ILE A 318 30.99 14.07 22.24
C ILE A 318 30.81 15.22 23.25
N TYR A 319 31.58 15.21 24.34
CA TYR A 319 31.47 16.16 25.44
C TYR A 319 32.68 17.07 25.56
N THR A 320 32.46 18.23 26.18
CA THR A 320 33.53 19.16 26.58
C THR A 320 34.33 18.59 27.76
N GLU A 321 35.58 19.05 27.93
CA GLU A 321 36.49 18.51 28.96
C GLU A 321 35.99 18.71 30.40
N ASP A 322 35.18 19.75 30.65
CA ASP A 322 34.60 20.03 31.96
C ASP A 322 33.57 18.95 32.34
N VAL A 323 32.66 18.61 31.42
CA VAL A 323 31.66 17.56 31.61
C VAL A 323 32.32 16.20 31.82
N ILE A 324 33.44 15.92 31.14
CA ILE A 324 34.16 14.65 31.30
C ILE A 324 34.76 14.53 32.70
N ARG A 325 35.30 15.62 33.26
CA ARG A 325 35.80 15.62 34.64
C ARG A 325 34.67 15.42 35.64
N ASP A 326 33.52 16.02 35.41
CA ASP A 326 32.35 15.85 36.27
C ASP A 326 31.81 14.42 36.23
N VAL A 327 31.74 13.80 35.05
CA VAL A 327 31.29 12.41 34.88
C VAL A 327 32.23 11.41 35.55
N LEU A 328 33.55 11.62 35.45
CA LEU A 328 34.55 10.73 36.05
C LEU A 328 34.72 10.93 37.56
N SER A 329 34.47 12.15 38.06
CA SER A 329 34.61 12.46 39.49
C SER A 329 33.35 12.14 40.29
N ASN A 330 32.17 12.16 39.65
CA ASN A 330 30.89 11.91 40.32
C ASN A 330 30.45 10.45 40.22
N ASN A 331 30.73 9.66 41.26
CA ASN A 331 30.30 8.26 41.37
C ASN A 331 28.77 8.09 41.41
N GLU A 332 28.01 9.11 41.85
CA GLU A 332 26.54 9.04 41.86
C GLU A 332 25.98 9.04 40.44
N LEU A 333 26.56 9.83 39.54
CA LEU A 333 26.16 9.92 38.14
C LEU A 333 26.41 8.60 37.38
N ILE A 334 27.53 7.93 37.67
CA ILE A 334 27.80 6.58 37.14
C ILE A 334 26.73 5.59 37.64
N GLY A 335 26.31 5.70 38.89
CA GLY A 335 25.22 4.89 39.45
C GLY A 335 23.86 5.15 38.80
N GLU A 336 23.56 6.40 38.41
CA GLU A 336 22.33 6.72 37.67
C GLU A 336 22.32 6.20 36.24
N ILE A 337 23.46 6.28 35.53
CA ILE A 337 23.61 5.74 34.17
C ILE A 337 23.40 4.23 34.15
N GLU A 338 23.93 3.49 35.14
CA GLU A 338 23.72 2.05 35.20
C GLU A 338 22.25 1.70 35.50
N LYS A 339 21.57 2.48 36.35
CA LYS A 339 20.12 2.33 36.59
C LYS A 339 19.30 2.58 35.31
N GLU A 340 19.68 3.56 34.50
CA GLU A 340 19.03 3.81 33.20
C GLU A 340 19.19 2.60 32.27
N TRP A 341 20.40 2.04 32.20
CA TRP A 341 20.67 0.84 31.39
C TRP A 341 19.86 -0.38 31.86
N GLU A 342 19.75 -0.60 33.17
CA GLU A 342 18.91 -1.65 33.74
C GLU A 342 17.43 -1.46 33.38
N ALA A 343 16.93 -0.21 33.47
CA ALA A 343 15.56 0.13 33.10
C ALA A 343 15.29 -0.16 31.61
N LEU A 344 16.17 0.32 30.72
CA LEU A 344 16.06 0.07 29.27
C LEU A 344 16.10 -1.42 28.93
N SER A 345 16.91 -2.20 29.65
CA SER A 345 16.99 -3.65 29.48
C SER A 345 15.70 -4.35 29.90
N LYS A 346 15.11 -3.93 31.02
CA LYS A 346 13.83 -4.44 31.53
C LYS A 346 12.66 -4.08 30.61
N ASP A 347 12.63 -2.84 30.12
CA ASP A 347 11.62 -2.36 29.18
C ASP A 347 11.69 -3.12 27.86
N ARG A 348 12.91 -3.38 27.35
CA ARG A 348 13.10 -4.17 26.14
C ARG A 348 12.59 -5.60 26.29
N GLU A 349 12.76 -6.22 27.45
CA GLU A 349 12.22 -7.54 27.73
C GLU A 349 10.68 -7.51 27.82
N ALA A 350 10.12 -6.52 28.50
CA ALA A 350 8.68 -6.32 28.60
C ALA A 350 8.05 -6.10 27.22
N LEU A 351 8.62 -5.23 26.40
CA LEU A 351 8.15 -4.95 25.04
C LEU A 351 8.18 -6.20 24.15
N ARG A 352 9.17 -7.09 24.30
CA ARG A 352 9.21 -8.36 23.56
C ARG A 352 8.17 -9.38 24.02
N LYS A 353 7.74 -9.30 25.28
CA LYS A 353 6.61 -10.09 25.80
C LYS A 353 5.28 -9.57 25.24
N VAL A 354 5.13 -8.25 25.13
CA VAL A 354 3.95 -7.60 24.55
C VAL A 354 3.87 -7.80 23.03
N PHE A 355 4.99 -7.66 22.32
CA PHE A 355 5.10 -7.79 20.86
C PHE A 355 5.95 -9.01 20.45
N PRO A 356 5.40 -10.25 20.56
CA PRO A 356 6.16 -11.47 20.29
C PRO A 356 6.59 -11.61 18.82
N SER A 357 5.87 -10.97 17.88
CA SER A 357 6.21 -10.94 16.46
C SER A 357 7.41 -10.04 16.12
N GLY A 358 7.87 -9.21 17.07
CA GLY A 358 8.92 -8.23 16.84
C GLY A 358 8.49 -7.03 15.98
N GLU A 359 7.18 -6.78 15.88
CA GLU A 359 6.66 -5.56 15.26
C GLU A 359 7.11 -4.34 16.05
N ASN A 360 7.70 -3.36 15.36
CA ASN A 360 8.23 -2.14 15.99
C ASN A 360 7.41 -0.90 15.65
N LYS A 361 6.45 -1.00 14.73
CA LYS A 361 5.59 0.11 14.34
C LYS A 361 4.36 0.09 15.25
N VAL A 362 4.23 1.10 16.09
CA VAL A 362 3.17 1.24 17.08
C VAL A 362 2.44 2.56 16.86
N VAL A 363 1.26 2.70 17.44
CA VAL A 363 0.50 3.96 17.44
C VAL A 363 0.65 4.58 18.81
N LEU A 364 1.23 5.77 18.88
CA LEU A 364 1.54 6.47 20.13
C LEU A 364 1.26 7.97 19.97
N PRO A 365 0.86 8.66 21.05
CA PRO A 365 0.72 10.11 21.05
C PRO A 365 2.10 10.77 20.92
N CYS A 366 2.12 12.03 20.50
CA CYS A 366 3.32 12.89 20.49
C CYS A 366 4.54 12.24 19.80
N ASN A 367 4.70 12.50 18.51
CA ASN A 367 5.84 11.97 17.77
C ASN A 367 7.15 12.61 18.22
N LEU A 368 7.97 11.80 18.90
CA LEU A 368 9.24 12.22 19.51
C LEU A 368 10.39 12.42 18.50
N GLN A 369 10.27 11.89 17.29
CA GLN A 369 11.33 11.99 16.27
C GLN A 369 11.27 13.28 15.47
N ARG A 370 10.09 13.90 15.46
CA ARG A 370 9.81 15.16 14.80
C ARG A 370 10.10 16.28 15.78
#